data_AF-A0A7R9YLN5-F1
#
_entry.id   AF-A0A7R9YLN5-F1
#
_cell.length_a   1.000
_cell.length_b   1.000
_cell.length_c   1.000
_cell.angle_alpha   90.00
_cell.angle_beta   90.00
_cell.angle_gamma   90.00
#
_symmetry.space_group_name_H-M   'P 1'
#
loop_
_entity.id
_entity.type
_entity.pdbx_description
1 polymer ?
#
loop_
_entity_poly.entity_id
_entity_poly.type
_entity_poly.pdbx_seq_one_letter_code
_entity_poly.pdbx_strand_id
1 'polypeptide(L)'
;EFFGAARPQLFGTFAAAMFTMWQVMTGDSAYSGLAKPLLYEDGIAVAAPFFVSYGFVAGVVMTNVVIAILLDAYLRNTAAHSAEQSNASTRAPLSERLWLLRRVLRAGRTQVA
;
A
#
# COMPACT_ATOMS: atom_id res chain seq x y z
N GLU A 1 3.32 12.95 -31.60
CA GLU A 1 2.39 13.23 -32.72
C GLU A 1 1.18 12.29 -32.84
N PHE A 2 1.14 11.11 -32.18
CA PHE A 2 0.12 10.07 -32.45
C PHE A 2 -1.34 10.41 -32.07
N PHE A 3 -1.59 11.34 -31.13
CA PHE A 3 -2.95 11.75 -30.71
C PHE A 3 -3.20 13.26 -30.78
N GLY A 4 -2.16 14.05 -31.07
CA GLY A 4 -2.23 15.52 -31.06
C GLY A 4 -3.04 16.11 -32.22
N ALA A 5 -3.09 15.41 -33.36
CA ALA A 5 -3.86 15.83 -34.53
C ALA A 5 -5.35 15.43 -34.47
N ALA A 6 -5.69 14.32 -33.79
CA ALA A 6 -7.06 13.81 -33.69
C ALA A 6 -7.89 14.56 -32.62
N ARG A 7 -7.29 14.89 -31.47
CA ARG A 7 -7.97 15.58 -30.36
C ARG A 7 -7.08 16.68 -29.77
N PRO A 8 -6.97 17.86 -30.41
CA PRO A 8 -6.11 18.94 -29.94
C PRO A 8 -6.52 19.48 -28.56
N GLN A 9 -7.80 19.35 -28.15
CA GLN A 9 -8.24 19.77 -26.82
C GLN A 9 -7.76 18.86 -25.68
N LEU A 10 -7.49 17.58 -25.97
CA LEU A 10 -7.07 16.58 -24.97
C LEU A 10 -5.57 16.32 -25.02
N PHE A 11 -4.99 16.30 -26.23
CA PHE A 11 -3.59 15.94 -26.47
C PHE A 11 -2.80 17.00 -27.25
N GLY A 12 -3.37 18.19 -27.51
CA GLY A 12 -2.71 19.23 -28.30
C GLY A 12 -1.58 19.95 -27.57
N THR A 13 -1.57 19.93 -26.23
CA THR A 13 -0.46 20.45 -25.42
C THR A 13 0.00 19.38 -24.42
N PHE A 14 1.28 19.42 -24.05
CA PHE A 14 1.84 18.50 -23.06
C PHE A 14 1.08 18.55 -21.72
N ALA A 15 0.69 19.75 -21.28
CA ALA A 15 -0.08 19.93 -20.05
C ALA A 15 -1.50 19.31 -20.13
N ALA A 16 -2.18 19.46 -21.28
CA ALA A 16 -3.49 18.82 -21.49
C ALA A 16 -3.39 17.29 -21.54
N ALA A 17 -2.34 16.76 -22.18
CA ALA A 17 -2.08 15.31 -22.23
C ALA A 17 -1.77 14.73 -20.84
N MET A 18 -0.98 15.46 -20.04
CA MET A 18 -0.74 15.10 -18.64
C MET A 18 -2.03 15.08 -17.82
N PHE A 19 -2.90 16.09 -18.00
CA PHE A 19 -4.16 16.18 -17.28
C PHE A 19 -5.12 15.03 -17.64
N THR A 20 -5.19 14.65 -18.92
CA THR A 20 -5.98 13.48 -19.34
C THR A 20 -5.41 12.18 -18.80
N MET A 21 -4.08 12.00 -18.74
CA MET A 21 -3.48 10.81 -18.11
C MET A 21 -3.76 10.76 -16.61
N TRP A 22 -3.78 11.91 -15.93
CA TRP A 22 -4.17 12.00 -14.54
C TRP A 22 -5.64 11.59 -14.31
N GLN A 23 -6.55 12.02 -15.19
CA GLN A 23 -7.96 11.58 -15.16
C GLN A 23 -8.12 10.07 -15.40
N VAL A 24 -7.32 9.50 -16.32
CA VAL A 24 -7.32 8.05 -16.55
C VAL A 24 -6.85 7.30 -15.31
N MET A 25 -5.85 7.83 -14.59
CA MET A 25 -5.37 7.26 -13.33
C MET A 25 -6.43 7.29 -12.22
N THR A 26 -7.23 8.36 -12.12
CA THR A 26 -8.30 8.46 -11.11
C THR A 26 -9.55 7.66 -11.48
N GLY A 27 -9.61 7.11 -12.69
CA GLY A 27 -10.77 6.39 -13.21
C GLY A 27 -11.97 7.29 -13.51
N ASP A 28 -11.80 8.61 -13.43
CA ASP A 28 -12.88 9.56 -13.65
C ASP A 28 -13.09 9.76 -15.15
N SER A 29 -14.28 9.42 -15.64
CA SER A 29 -14.72 9.56 -17.03
C SER A 29 -13.86 8.88 -18.11
N ALA A 30 -12.85 8.08 -17.76
CA ALA A 30 -11.93 7.48 -18.73
C ALA A 30 -12.62 6.59 -19.79
N TYR A 31 -13.70 5.90 -19.42
CA TYR A 31 -14.41 4.98 -20.32
C TYR A 31 -15.44 5.70 -21.20
N SER A 32 -16.21 6.65 -20.66
CA SER A 32 -17.24 7.38 -21.39
C SER A 32 -16.69 8.61 -22.12
N GLY A 33 -15.69 9.27 -21.55
CA GLY A 33 -15.10 10.53 -22.04
C GLY A 33 -13.86 10.38 -22.91
N LEU A 34 -13.13 9.25 -22.82
CA LEU A 34 -11.95 8.98 -23.65
C LEU A 34 -12.12 7.72 -24.50
N ALA A 35 -12.35 6.54 -23.92
CA ALA A 35 -12.32 5.28 -24.67
C ALA A 35 -13.40 5.18 -25.77
N LYS A 36 -14.64 5.61 -25.47
CA LYS A 36 -15.76 5.61 -26.41
C LYS A 36 -15.54 6.56 -27.60
N PRO A 37 -15.26 7.86 -27.40
CA PRO A 37 -14.99 8.77 -28.50
C PRO A 37 -13.76 8.37 -29.32
N LEU A 38 -12.70 7.86 -28.68
CA LEU A 38 -11.47 7.50 -29.40
C LEU A 38 -11.63 6.26 -30.29
N LEU A 39 -12.54 5.35 -29.93
CA LEU A 39 -12.84 4.15 -30.71
C LEU A 39 -13.88 4.40 -31.81
N TYR A 40 -14.92 5.20 -31.55
CA TYR A 40 -16.03 5.41 -32.47
C TYR A 40 -15.92 6.66 -33.35
N GLU A 41 -15.28 7.73 -32.88
CA GLU A 41 -15.16 8.99 -33.63
C GLU A 41 -13.83 9.09 -34.37
N ASP A 42 -12.72 8.71 -33.71
CA ASP A 42 -11.38 8.83 -34.30
C ASP A 42 -10.92 7.55 -35.03
N GLY A 43 -11.61 6.42 -34.84
CA GLY A 43 -11.31 5.15 -35.53
C GLY A 43 -9.94 4.54 -35.16
N ILE A 44 -9.28 5.03 -34.12
CA ILE A 44 -7.94 4.61 -33.71
C ILE A 44 -8.04 3.42 -32.76
N ALA A 45 -8.24 2.22 -33.32
CA ALA A 45 -8.38 0.98 -32.54
C ALA A 45 -7.14 0.68 -31.66
N VAL A 46 -5.95 1.14 -32.07
CA VAL A 46 -4.71 0.98 -31.30
C VAL A 46 -4.64 1.84 -30.04
N ALA A 47 -5.55 2.79 -29.87
CA ALA A 47 -5.57 3.65 -28.70
C ALA A 47 -6.12 2.92 -27.46
N ALA A 48 -7.15 2.09 -27.64
CA ALA A 48 -7.77 1.33 -26.56
C ALA A 48 -6.77 0.50 -25.71
N PRO A 49 -5.89 -0.35 -26.30
CA PRO A 49 -4.92 -1.10 -25.50
C PRO A 49 -3.88 -0.22 -24.79
N PHE A 50 -3.56 0.96 -25.33
CA PHE A 50 -2.64 1.91 -24.68
C PHE A 50 -3.23 2.47 -23.38
N PHE A 51 -4.48 2.95 -23.40
CA PHE A 51 -5.13 3.47 -22.19
C PHE A 51 -5.41 2.37 -21.16
N VAL A 52 -5.80 1.18 -21.61
CA VAL A 52 -6.06 0.03 -20.72
C VAL A 52 -4.77 -0.42 -20.02
N SER A 53 -3.68 -0.57 -20.76
CA SER A 53 -2.38 -0.95 -20.17
C SER A 53 -1.84 0.12 -19.22
N TYR A 54 -1.95 1.41 -19.57
CA TYR A 54 -1.58 2.51 -18.68
C TYR A 54 -2.40 2.49 -17.38
N GLY A 55 -3.73 2.38 -17.47
CA GLY A 55 -4.62 2.32 -16.30
C GLY A 55 -4.32 1.11 -15.42
N PHE A 56 -4.02 -0.05 -16.01
CA PHE A 56 -3.65 -1.25 -15.27
C PHE A 56 -2.36 -1.06 -14.47
N VAL A 57 -1.29 -0.54 -15.11
CA VAL A 57 -0.02 -0.29 -14.44
C VAL A 57 -0.16 0.78 -13.36
N ALA A 58 -0.82 1.91 -13.67
CA ALA A 58 -1.03 2.99 -12.71
C ALA A 58 -1.86 2.54 -11.50
N GLY A 59 -2.89 1.73 -11.72
CA GLY A 59 -3.71 1.14 -10.66
C GLY A 59 -2.88 0.24 -9.73
N VAL A 60 -2.07 -0.67 -10.29
CA VAL A 60 -1.18 -1.53 -9.50
C VAL A 60 -0.20 -0.70 -8.67
N VAL A 61 0.39 0.36 -9.25
CA VAL A 61 1.30 1.25 -8.52
C VAL A 61 0.59 1.96 -7.37
N MET A 62 -0.61 2.52 -7.61
CA MET A 62 -1.39 3.19 -6.56
C MET A 62 -1.78 2.24 -5.43
N THR A 63 -2.21 1.02 -5.75
CA THR A 63 -2.50 -0.01 -4.74
C THR A 63 -1.26 -0.36 -3.92
N ASN A 64 -0.10 -0.53 -4.57
CA ASN A 64 1.15 -0.83 -3.87
C ASN A 64 1.59 0.30 -2.95
N VAL A 65 1.43 1.56 -3.36
CA VAL A 65 1.72 2.74 -2.52
C VAL A 65 0.80 2.76 -1.29
N VAL A 66 -0.49 2.52 -1.47
CA VAL A 66 -1.46 2.46 -0.37
C VAL A 66 -1.10 1.34 0.61
N ILE A 67 -0.78 0.13 0.12
CA ILE A 67 -0.35 -0.99 0.96
C ILE A 67 0.92 -0.62 1.75
N ALA A 68 1.91 0.01 1.13
CA ALA A 68 3.13 0.42 1.82
C ALA A 68 2.85 1.40 2.96
N ILE A 69 1.98 2.40 2.74
CA ILE A 69 1.59 3.38 3.76
C ILE A 69 0.80 2.72 4.90
N LEU A 70 -0.16 1.84 4.58
CA LEU A 70 -0.94 1.13 5.59
C LEU A 70 -0.06 0.18 6.41
N LEU A 71 0.89 -0.50 5.78
CA LEU A 71 1.83 -1.38 6.45
C LEU A 71 2.74 -0.59 7.39
N ASP A 72 3.27 0.55 6.95
CA ASP A 72 4.08 1.42 7.81
C ASP A 72 3.27 1.90 9.03
N ALA A 73 2.01 2.33 8.83
CA ALA A 73 1.13 2.72 9.91
C ALA A 73 0.81 1.56 10.88
N TYR A 74 0.56 0.35 10.36
CA TYR A 74 0.31 -0.85 11.15
C TYR A 74 1.53 -1.27 11.98
N LEU A 75 2.73 -1.24 11.38
CA LEU A 75 3.98 -1.58 12.05
C LEU A 75 4.30 -0.57 13.15
N ARG A 76 4.07 0.73 12.94
CA ARG A 76 4.28 1.75 13.99
C ARG A 76 3.39 1.51 15.21
N ASN A 77 2.13 1.12 15.01
CA ASN A 77 1.19 0.85 16.11
C ASN A 77 1.50 -0.48 16.82
N THR A 78 1.86 -1.52 16.08
CA THR A 78 2.17 -2.84 16.67
C THR A 78 3.57 -2.90 17.30
N ALA A 79 4.58 -2.28 16.71
CA ALA A 79 5.93 -2.21 17.28
C ALA A 79 5.96 -1.46 18.61
N ALA A 80 5.11 -0.44 18.80
CA ALA A 80 4.93 0.21 20.10
C ALA A 80 4.48 -0.82 21.17
N HIS A 81 3.52 -1.69 20.85
CA HIS A 81 3.06 -2.74 21.76
C HIS A 81 4.06 -3.89 21.94
N SER A 82 4.81 -4.27 20.90
CA SER A 82 5.81 -5.35 20.99
C SER A 82 7.06 -4.92 21.76
N ALA A 83 7.51 -3.67 21.61
CA ALA A 83 8.63 -3.12 22.37
C ALA A 83 8.29 -2.99 23.87
N GLU A 84 7.04 -2.65 24.18
CA GLU A 84 6.56 -2.54 25.56
C GLU A 84 6.40 -3.92 26.23
N GLN A 85 5.94 -4.93 25.50
CA GLN A 85 5.89 -6.33 25.98
C GLN A 85 7.28 -6.95 26.17
N SER A 86 8.22 -6.71 25.25
CA SER A 86 9.60 -7.19 25.38
C SER A 86 10.33 -6.56 26.57
N ASN A 87 10.13 -5.26 26.79
CA ASN A 87 10.66 -4.56 27.96
C ASN A 87 9.99 -4.99 29.28
N ALA A 88 8.68 -5.28 29.26
CA ALA A 88 7.97 -5.76 30.45
C ALA A 88 8.44 -7.17 30.88
N SER A 89 8.69 -8.08 29.92
CA SER A 89 9.20 -9.42 30.22
C SER A 89 10.67 -9.40 30.70
N THR A 90 11.49 -8.50 30.15
CA THR A 90 12.89 -8.31 30.56
C THR A 90 13.01 -7.65 31.94
N ARG A 91 12.02 -6.85 32.34
CA ARG A 91 11.95 -6.13 33.63
C ARG A 91 11.15 -6.86 34.70
N ALA A 92 10.79 -8.14 34.52
CA ALA A 92 10.23 -8.92 35.62
C ALA A 92 11.17 -8.76 36.83
N PRO A 93 10.71 -8.13 37.92
CA PRO A 93 11.61 -7.63 38.95
C PRO A 93 12.40 -8.81 39.50
N LEU A 94 13.70 -8.61 39.72
CA LEU A 94 14.60 -9.68 40.18
C LEU A 94 14.07 -10.40 41.44
N SER A 95 13.26 -9.69 42.24
CA SER A 95 12.53 -10.22 43.39
C SER A 95 11.56 -11.37 43.05
N GLU A 96 10.85 -11.33 41.92
CA GLU A 96 9.95 -12.41 41.49
C GLU A 96 10.74 -13.65 41.06
N ARG A 97 11.85 -13.46 40.35
CA ARG A 97 12.74 -14.56 39.94
C ARG A 97 13.39 -15.21 41.17
N LEU A 98 13.81 -14.41 42.15
CA LEU A 98 14.36 -14.89 43.41
C LEU A 98 13.31 -15.59 44.27
N TRP A 99 12.05 -15.14 44.25
CA TRP A 99 10.95 -15.80 44.94
C TRP A 99 10.67 -17.20 44.37
N LEU A 100 10.62 -17.33 43.04
CA LEU A 100 10.44 -18.62 42.37
C LEU A 100 11.59 -19.57 42.65
N LEU A 101 12.84 -19.08 42.61
CA LEU A 101 14.02 -19.88 42.94
C LEU A 101 13.96 -20.37 44.40
N ARG A 102 13.61 -19.50 45.35
CA ARG A 102 13.45 -19.86 46.78
C ARG A 102 12.31 -20.83 47.04
N ARG A 103 11.29 -20.86 46.18
CA ARG A 103 10.18 -21.81 46.23
C ARG A 103 10.63 -23.18 45.73
N VAL A 104 11.34 -23.25 44.60
CA VAL A 104 11.91 -24.50 44.07
C VAL A 104 12.96 -25.10 45.01
N LEU A 105 13.87 -24.29 45.56
CA LEU A 105 14.90 -24.72 46.52
C LEU A 105 14.34 -25.14 47.89
N ARG A 106 13.11 -24.76 48.24
CA ARG A 106 12.41 -25.27 49.44
C ARG A 106 11.70 -26.59 49.15
N ALA A 107 11.06 -26.73 48.00
CA ALA A 107 10.40 -27.96 47.58
C ALA A 107 11.39 -29.12 47.34
N GLY A 108 12.58 -28.84 46.80
CA GLY A 108 13.61 -29.88 46.58
C GLY A 108 14.27 -30.39 47.87
N ARG A 109 14.18 -29.64 48.97
CA ARG A 109 14.84 -29.99 50.25
C ARG A 109 14.04 -31.00 51.08
N THR A 110 12.75 -31.15 50.80
CA THR A 110 11.85 -32.06 51.52
C THR A 110 11.77 -33.46 50.90
N GLN A 111 12.44 -33.72 49.77
CA GLN A 111 12.46 -35.02 49.10
C GLN A 111 13.73 -35.86 49.37
N VAL A 112 14.67 -35.36 50.18
CA VAL A 112 15.96 -36.02 50.45
C VAL A 112 16.08 -36.47 51.92
N ALA A 113 14.96 -36.59 52.63
CA ALA A 113 14.87 -37.18 53.97
C ALA A 113 13.84 -38.31 53.95
#